data_AF-A0A815UMS7-F1
#
_entry.id   AF-A0A815UMS7-F1
#
_cell.length_a   1.000
_cell.length_b   1.000
_cell.length_c   1.000
_cell.angle_alpha   90.00
_cell.angle_beta   90.00
_cell.angle_gamma   90.00
#
_symmetry.space_group_name_H-M   'P 1'
#
loop_
_entity.id
_entity.type
_entity.pdbx_description
1 polymer ?
#
loop_
_entity_poly.entity_id
_entity_poly.type
_entity_poly.pdbx_seq_one_letter_code
_entity_poly.pdbx_strand_id
1 'polypeptide(L)'
;MPDSENENNIRQSTRPRTGSSLFRLKTKLILIIIGVLGLITIIGVYFYLYKPKLYKWKQNGITVAGGNGRGQKLHRLNRPEGIFIDKNKNIFVADYENHRIVKWKHNAKEGKIIAGGNKKGRRIDQLYGPTDVIVDEQ
;
A
#
# COMPACT_ATOMS: atom_id res chain seq x y z
N MET A 1 52.84 78.95 37.78
CA MET A 1 52.40 78.61 36.41
C MET A 1 52.60 77.10 36.24
N PRO A 2 51.63 76.38 35.66
CA PRO A 2 51.39 74.96 35.98
C PRO A 2 52.15 73.96 35.10
N ASP A 3 52.53 72.87 35.76
CA ASP A 3 52.55 71.44 35.42
C ASP A 3 52.86 70.93 33.99
N SER A 4 53.83 70.02 33.93
CA SER A 4 53.93 69.01 32.87
C SER A 4 53.99 67.59 33.44
N GLU A 5 52.92 67.17 34.10
CA GLU A 5 52.54 65.74 34.16
C GLU A 5 51.80 65.39 32.87
N ASN A 6 52.41 64.68 31.91
CA ASN A 6 51.71 63.98 30.82
C ASN A 6 52.74 63.23 29.94
N GLU A 7 52.64 62.00 29.43
CA GLU A 7 51.50 61.22 28.92
C GLU A 7 51.79 59.69 28.92
N ASN A 8 52.83 59.18 29.59
CA ASN A 8 53.27 57.81 29.31
C ASN A 8 52.56 56.69 30.09
N ASN A 9 51.51 56.97 30.86
CA ASN A 9 50.84 55.96 31.69
C ASN A 9 49.39 55.59 31.26
N ILE A 10 48.92 55.99 30.06
CA ILE A 10 47.55 55.67 29.59
C ILE A 10 47.56 54.74 28.37
N ARG A 11 48.36 53.66 28.40
CA ARG A 11 48.28 52.58 27.39
C ARG A 11 48.22 51.19 28.02
N GLN A 12 47.32 50.98 28.98
CA GLN A 12 46.72 49.67 29.20
C GLN A 12 45.26 49.69 28.76
N SER A 13 45.08 49.79 27.44
CA SER A 13 43.80 49.52 26.77
C SER A 13 43.43 48.06 27.00
N THR A 14 42.47 47.82 27.90
CA THR A 14 41.80 46.54 28.07
C THR A 14 40.97 46.27 26.80
N ARG A 15 41.57 45.59 25.82
CA ARG A 15 40.87 45.20 24.60
C ARG A 15 39.71 44.27 24.95
N PRO A 16 38.48 44.51 24.45
CA PRO A 16 37.35 43.64 24.74
C PRO A 16 37.54 42.28 24.05
N ARG A 17 37.51 41.20 24.85
CA ARG A 17 37.55 39.79 24.41
C ARG A 17 36.20 39.38 23.80
N THR A 18 35.72 40.09 22.78
CA THR A 18 34.40 39.83 22.16
C THR A 18 34.45 38.74 21.07
N GLY A 19 35.64 38.29 20.66
CA GLY A 19 35.80 37.27 19.60
C GLY A 19 35.58 35.81 20.04
N SER A 20 35.67 35.50 21.35
CA SER A 20 35.59 34.12 21.84
C SER A 20 34.17 33.56 21.88
N SER A 21 33.16 34.41 22.15
CA SER A 21 31.74 34.02 22.19
C SER A 21 31.20 33.69 20.79
N LEU A 22 31.52 34.51 19.79
CA LEU A 22 31.14 34.28 18.39
C LEU A 22 31.80 33.03 17.81
N PHE A 23 33.07 32.79 18.15
CA PHE A 23 33.76 31.55 17.74
C PHE A 23 33.09 30.31 18.34
N ARG A 24 32.74 30.35 19.64
CA ARG A 24 31.99 29.28 20.32
C ARG A 24 30.60 29.04 19.73
N LEU A 25 29.94 30.08 19.24
CA LEU A 25 28.62 29.96 18.60
C LEU A 25 28.74 29.36 17.20
N LYS A 26 29.70 29.82 16.40
CA LYS A 26 29.96 29.28 15.05
C LYS A 26 30.36 27.81 15.08
N THR A 27 31.21 27.41 16.03
CA THR A 27 31.60 26.01 16.18
C THR A 27 30.42 25.13 16.63
N LYS A 28 29.57 25.59 17.56
CA LYS A 28 28.33 24.88 17.92
C LYS A 28 27.37 24.72 16.74
N LEU A 29 27.21 25.74 15.90
CA LEU A 29 26.35 25.68 14.72
C LEU A 29 26.86 24.64 13.69
N ILE A 30 28.17 24.58 13.46
CA ILE A 30 28.79 23.60 12.56
C ILE A 30 28.53 22.17 13.06
N LEU A 31 28.66 21.92 14.38
CA LEU A 31 28.40 20.60 14.96
C LEU A 31 26.93 20.17 14.83
N ILE A 32 25.99 21.10 15.00
CA ILE A 32 24.56 20.83 14.76
C ILE A 32 24.33 20.43 13.31
N ILE A 33 24.92 21.15 12.36
CA ILE A 33 24.80 20.85 10.93
C ILE A 33 25.36 19.46 10.61
N ILE A 34 26.54 19.11 11.12
CA ILE A 34 27.14 17.79 10.93
C ILE A 34 26.25 16.69 11.53
N GLY A 35 25.71 16.91 12.73
CA GLY A 35 24.78 15.97 13.37
C GLY A 35 23.50 15.76 12.55
N VAL A 36 22.92 16.83 12.02
CA VAL A 36 21.72 16.77 11.16
C VAL A 36 22.03 16.06 9.85
N LEU A 37 23.16 16.36 9.21
CA LEU A 37 23.59 15.68 7.98
C LEU A 37 23.81 14.18 8.22
N GLY A 38 24.42 13.81 9.35
CA GLY A 38 24.60 12.41 9.76
C GLY A 38 23.28 11.69 10.00
N LEU A 39 22.30 12.36 10.60
CA LEU A 39 20.98 11.77 10.81
C LEU A 39 20.24 11.54 9.48
N ILE A 40 20.30 12.51 8.56
CA ILE A 40 19.68 12.39 7.24
C ILE A 40 20.31 11.25 6.45
N THR A 41 21.64 11.09 6.49
CA THR A 41 22.32 9.97 5.81
C THR A 41 21.94 8.62 6.41
N ILE A 42 21.88 8.50 7.74
CA ILE A 42 21.44 7.27 8.41
C ILE A 42 20.00 6.89 8.00
N ILE A 43 19.08 7.86 7.98
CA ILE A 43 17.69 7.63 7.54
C ILE A 43 17.65 7.19 6.07
N GLY A 44 18.43 7.85 5.20
CA GLY A 44 18.51 7.48 3.78
C GLY A 44 19.05 6.07 3.57
N VAL A 45 20.12 5.69 4.26
CA VAL A 45 20.69 4.33 4.23
C VAL A 45 19.67 3.32 4.77
N TYR A 46 18.98 3.63 5.86
CA TYR A 46 17.90 2.78 6.38
C TYR A 46 16.80 2.57 5.34
N PHE A 47 16.25 3.62 4.74
CA PHE A 47 15.23 3.47 3.70
C PHE A 47 15.74 2.73 2.45
N TYR A 48 17.02 2.86 2.12
CA TYR A 48 17.65 2.13 1.02
C TYR A 48 17.75 0.63 1.32
N LEU A 49 18.24 0.26 2.52
CA LEU A 49 18.40 -1.13 2.95
C LEU A 49 17.07 -1.83 3.24
N TYR A 50 16.06 -1.07 3.70
CA TYR A 50 14.76 -1.60 4.14
C TYR A 50 13.61 -1.18 3.22
N LYS A 51 13.87 -0.88 1.94
CA LYS A 51 12.83 -0.49 0.97
C LYS A 51 11.76 -1.60 0.88
N PRO A 52 10.51 -1.37 1.32
CA PRO A 52 9.49 -2.39 1.27
C PRO A 52 9.15 -2.71 -0.19
N LYS A 53 8.96 -4.00 -0.49
CA LYS A 53 8.35 -4.40 -1.76
C LYS A 53 6.89 -4.01 -1.74
N LEU A 54 6.57 -2.93 -2.44
CA LEU A 54 5.20 -2.49 -2.66
C LEU A 54 4.64 -3.18 -3.89
N TYR A 55 3.67 -4.06 -3.69
CA TYR A 55 2.90 -4.63 -4.78
C TYR A 55 1.74 -3.69 -5.10
N LYS A 56 1.77 -3.11 -6.31
CA LYS A 56 0.67 -2.31 -6.84
C LYS A 56 -0.07 -3.11 -7.89
N TRP A 57 -1.39 -3.08 -7.82
CA TRP A 57 -2.23 -3.58 -8.90
C TRP A 57 -1.95 -2.78 -10.18
N LYS A 58 -1.88 -3.46 -11.32
CA LYS A 58 -1.65 -2.81 -12.62
C LYS A 58 -2.83 -1.93 -13.05
N GLN A 59 -4.03 -2.25 -12.59
CA GLN A 59 -5.28 -1.57 -12.95
C GLN A 59 -6.30 -1.66 -11.80
N ASN A 60 -7.33 -0.81 -11.84
CA ASN A 60 -8.46 -0.88 -10.93
C ASN A 60 -9.28 -2.16 -11.18
N GLY A 61 -9.84 -2.73 -10.11
CA GLY A 61 -10.76 -3.86 -10.20
C GLY A 61 -12.13 -3.46 -10.75
N ILE A 62 -12.76 -4.38 -11.49
CA ILE A 62 -14.16 -4.27 -11.95
C ILE A 62 -14.93 -5.52 -11.54
N THR A 63 -16.25 -5.40 -11.39
CA THR A 63 -17.13 -6.55 -11.20
C THR A 63 -17.32 -7.30 -12.51
N VAL A 64 -17.02 -8.59 -12.51
CA VAL A 64 -17.07 -9.44 -13.72
C VAL A 64 -18.13 -10.57 -13.63
N ALA A 65 -18.67 -10.80 -12.44
CA ALA A 65 -19.77 -11.72 -12.18
C ALA A 65 -20.55 -11.26 -10.94
N GLY A 66 -21.87 -11.41 -10.96
CA GLY A 66 -22.74 -10.95 -9.87
C GLY A 66 -22.87 -9.42 -9.83
N GLY A 67 -22.63 -8.80 -8.66
CA GLY A 67 -22.68 -7.34 -8.49
C GLY A 67 -24.06 -6.74 -8.20
N ASN A 68 -25.13 -7.54 -8.29
CA ASN A 68 -26.51 -7.06 -8.15
C ASN A 68 -27.18 -7.54 -6.85
N GLY A 69 -26.38 -7.67 -5.79
CA GLY A 69 -26.80 -8.17 -4.49
C GLY A 69 -26.99 -9.69 -4.43
N ARG A 70 -27.33 -10.16 -3.22
CA ARG A 70 -27.56 -11.58 -2.93
C ARG A 70 -28.84 -12.09 -3.62
N GLY A 71 -28.82 -13.29 -4.18
CA GLY A 71 -30.04 -13.95 -4.66
C GLY A 71 -29.82 -15.06 -5.70
N GLN A 72 -30.94 -15.61 -6.19
CA GLN A 72 -30.97 -16.77 -7.10
C GLN A 72 -31.07 -16.39 -8.59
N LYS A 73 -31.34 -15.11 -8.93
CA LYS A 73 -31.37 -14.66 -10.33
C LYS A 73 -30.00 -14.80 -10.99
N LEU A 74 -29.95 -14.91 -12.32
CA LEU A 74 -28.70 -15.18 -13.06
C LEU A 74 -27.67 -14.02 -13.02
N HIS A 75 -28.11 -12.81 -12.71
CA HIS A 75 -27.24 -11.65 -12.47
C HIS A 75 -26.84 -11.49 -10.98
N ARG A 76 -27.22 -12.44 -10.11
CA ARG A 76 -26.94 -12.44 -8.66
C ARG A 76 -26.23 -13.72 -8.26
N LEU A 77 -25.51 -13.64 -7.15
CA LEU A 77 -24.83 -14.76 -6.50
C LEU A 77 -25.25 -14.82 -5.03
N ASN A 78 -25.01 -15.94 -4.36
CA ASN A 78 -25.38 -16.18 -2.98
C ASN A 78 -24.27 -16.97 -2.28
N ARG A 79 -23.41 -16.25 -1.54
CA ARG A 79 -22.20 -16.78 -0.89
C ARG A 79 -21.35 -17.63 -1.87
N PRO A 80 -20.89 -17.08 -3.01
CA PRO A 80 -20.01 -17.84 -3.89
C PRO A 80 -18.70 -18.16 -3.17
N GLU A 81 -18.18 -19.38 -3.33
CA GLU A 81 -16.97 -19.85 -2.61
C GLU A 81 -15.78 -20.15 -3.52
N GLY A 82 -16.02 -20.48 -4.79
CA GLY A 82 -14.95 -20.83 -5.74
C GLY A 82 -15.11 -20.15 -7.09
N ILE A 83 -13.97 -19.93 -7.76
CA ILE A 83 -13.89 -19.29 -9.07
C ILE A 83 -12.79 -19.91 -9.93
N PHE A 84 -13.10 -20.14 -11.21
CA PHE A 84 -12.13 -20.53 -12.23
C PHE A 84 -12.28 -19.68 -13.48
N ILE A 85 -11.17 -19.38 -14.15
CA ILE A 85 -11.16 -18.59 -15.38
C ILE A 85 -10.45 -19.40 -16.47
N ASP A 86 -11.15 -19.68 -17.57
CA ASP A 86 -10.56 -20.41 -18.70
C ASP A 86 -9.74 -19.51 -19.63
N LYS A 87 -9.04 -20.12 -20.60
CA LYS A 87 -8.26 -19.42 -21.65
C LYS A 87 -9.07 -18.42 -22.48
N ASN A 88 -10.38 -18.63 -22.55
CA ASN A 88 -11.33 -17.76 -23.27
C ASN A 88 -11.91 -16.66 -22.37
N LYS A 89 -11.38 -16.48 -21.16
CA LYS A 89 -11.87 -15.52 -20.14
C LYS A 89 -13.32 -15.75 -19.73
N ASN A 90 -13.83 -16.98 -19.87
CA ASN A 90 -15.07 -17.34 -19.20
C ASN A 90 -14.79 -17.58 -17.73
N ILE A 91 -15.70 -17.11 -16.89
CA ILE A 91 -15.61 -17.17 -15.44
C ILE A 91 -16.62 -18.19 -14.97
N PHE A 92 -16.16 -19.16 -14.21
CA PHE A 92 -16.97 -20.20 -13.60
C PHE A 92 -17.03 -19.92 -12.12
N VAL A 93 -18.23 -19.89 -11.55
CA VAL A 93 -18.44 -19.56 -10.14
C VAL A 93 -19.18 -20.70 -9.46
N ALA A 94 -18.64 -21.19 -8.36
CA ALA A 94 -19.32 -22.08 -7.43
C ALA A 94 -20.23 -21.23 -6.51
N ASP A 95 -21.51 -21.16 -6.86
CA ASP A 95 -22.52 -20.34 -6.18
C ASP A 95 -23.16 -21.16 -5.04
N TYR A 96 -22.44 -21.26 -3.93
CA TYR A 96 -22.61 -22.26 -2.87
C TYR A 96 -24.04 -22.39 -2.35
N GLU A 97 -24.65 -21.29 -1.85
CA GLU A 97 -26.00 -21.33 -1.26
C GLU A 97 -27.11 -21.43 -2.31
N ASN A 98 -26.78 -21.21 -3.58
CA ASN A 98 -27.69 -21.47 -4.69
C ASN A 98 -27.49 -22.88 -5.28
N HIS A 99 -26.51 -23.65 -4.78
CA HIS A 99 -26.27 -25.04 -5.14
C HIS A 99 -26.12 -25.25 -6.66
N ARG A 100 -25.32 -24.38 -7.30
CA ARG A 100 -25.13 -24.35 -8.75
C ARG A 100 -23.71 -23.91 -9.12
N ILE A 101 -23.27 -24.30 -10.31
CA ILE A 101 -22.13 -23.70 -11.00
C ILE A 101 -22.66 -22.79 -12.10
N VAL A 102 -22.18 -21.55 -12.13
CA VAL A 102 -22.60 -20.55 -13.12
C VAL A 102 -21.41 -20.13 -13.96
N LYS A 103 -21.56 -20.20 -15.29
CA LYS A 103 -20.60 -19.68 -16.27
C LYS A 103 -20.99 -18.27 -16.70
N TRP A 104 -20.05 -17.34 -16.64
CA TRP A 104 -20.15 -15.99 -17.15
C TRP A 104 -19.17 -15.82 -18.31
N LYS A 105 -19.66 -15.38 -19.47
CA LYS A 105 -18.75 -14.94 -20.54
C LYS A 105 -18.11 -13.62 -20.14
N HIS A 106 -16.96 -13.31 -20.72
CA HIS A 106 -16.34 -12.00 -20.54
C HIS A 106 -17.34 -10.86 -20.83
N ASN A 107 -17.49 -9.93 -19.89
CA ASN A 107 -18.41 -8.79 -19.95
C ASN A 107 -19.92 -9.14 -20.03
N ALA A 108 -20.31 -10.38 -19.69
CA ALA A 108 -21.72 -10.74 -19.61
C ALA A 108 -22.42 -10.00 -18.46
N LYS A 109 -23.71 -9.66 -18.64
CA LYS A 109 -24.55 -9.04 -17.59
C LYS A 109 -25.16 -10.07 -16.64
N GLU A 110 -25.23 -11.33 -17.06
CA GLU A 110 -25.74 -12.44 -16.28
C GLU A 110 -25.01 -13.73 -16.65
N GLY A 111 -25.04 -14.70 -15.74
CA GLY A 111 -24.45 -16.00 -15.95
C GLY A 111 -25.42 -17.01 -16.54
N LYS A 112 -24.88 -18.17 -16.93
CA LYS A 112 -25.62 -19.35 -17.36
C LYS A 112 -25.34 -20.50 -16.41
N ILE A 113 -26.37 -21.17 -15.91
CA ILE A 113 -26.18 -22.39 -15.11
C ILE A 113 -25.61 -23.48 -16.02
N ILE A 114 -24.53 -24.12 -15.58
CA ILE A 114 -23.89 -25.23 -16.30
C ILE A 114 -23.93 -26.55 -15.51
N ALA A 115 -24.17 -26.49 -14.20
CA ALA A 115 -24.38 -27.64 -13.34
C ALA A 115 -25.19 -27.24 -12.09
N GLY A 116 -26.00 -28.15 -11.57
CA GLY A 116 -26.86 -27.89 -10.40
C GLY A 116 -28.00 -26.91 -10.69
N GLY A 117 -28.43 -26.17 -9.66
CA GLY A 117 -29.51 -25.18 -9.76
C GLY A 117 -30.92 -25.75 -9.52
N ASN A 118 -31.07 -27.07 -9.42
CA ASN A 118 -32.34 -27.75 -9.18
C ASN A 118 -32.52 -28.14 -7.70
N LYS A 119 -32.31 -27.18 -6.79
CA LYS A 119 -32.21 -27.37 -5.32
C LYS A 119 -30.98 -28.18 -4.90
N LYS A 120 -30.72 -28.21 -3.59
CA LYS A 120 -29.67 -29.06 -3.02
C LYS A 120 -30.00 -30.53 -3.16
N GLY A 121 -29.01 -31.34 -3.50
CA GLY A 121 -29.17 -32.79 -3.47
C GLY A 121 -28.08 -33.54 -4.23
N ARG A 122 -28.35 -34.83 -4.46
CA ARG A 122 -27.42 -35.81 -5.07
C ARG A 122 -27.96 -36.41 -6.38
N ARG A 123 -29.06 -35.87 -6.92
CA ARG A 123 -29.54 -36.26 -8.26
C ARG A 123 -28.55 -35.76 -9.32
N ILE A 124 -28.62 -36.35 -10.51
CA ILE A 124 -27.71 -36.06 -11.63
C ILE A 124 -27.68 -34.56 -12.03
N ASP A 125 -28.76 -33.84 -11.75
CA ASP A 125 -28.96 -32.42 -12.05
C ASP A 125 -28.83 -31.51 -10.81
N GLN A 126 -28.40 -32.05 -9.67
CA GLN A 126 -28.30 -31.35 -8.40
C GLN A 126 -26.87 -31.27 -7.91
N LEU A 127 -26.57 -30.21 -7.18
CA LEU A 127 -25.34 -30.07 -6.40
C LEU A 127 -25.72 -29.81 -4.94
N TYR A 128 -24.77 -30.00 -4.03
CA TYR A 128 -24.94 -29.66 -2.62
C TYR A 128 -23.75 -28.81 -2.20
N GLY A 129 -23.98 -27.49 -2.15
CA GLY A 129 -22.99 -26.51 -1.69
C GLY A 129 -21.64 -26.65 -2.40
N PRO A 130 -21.57 -26.47 -3.74
CA PRO A 130 -20.29 -26.55 -4.42
C PRO A 130 -19.35 -25.47 -3.86
N THR A 131 -18.15 -25.87 -3.48
CA THR A 131 -17.14 -24.99 -2.88
C THR A 131 -16.12 -24.51 -3.89
N ASP A 132 -15.88 -25.30 -4.94
CA ASP A 132 -14.90 -25.00 -5.98
C ASP A 132 -15.34 -25.53 -7.35
N VAL A 133 -14.69 -25.05 -8.41
CA VAL A 133 -14.85 -25.49 -9.78
C VAL A 133 -13.50 -25.47 -10.48
N ILE A 134 -13.17 -26.55 -11.16
CA ILE A 134 -12.03 -26.63 -12.09
C ILE A 134 -12.56 -27.11 -13.44
N VAL A 135 -11.98 -26.60 -14.52
CA VAL A 135 -12.30 -27.01 -15.88
C VAL A 135 -11.01 -27.51 -16.52
N ASP A 136 -11.08 -28.63 -17.20
CA ASP A 136 -9.95 -29.17 -17.94
C ASP A 136 -9.62 -28.27 -19.14
N GLU A 137 -8.33 -28.20 -19.49
CA GLU A 137 -7.96 -27.67 -20.79
C GLU A 137 -8.19 -28.78 -21.82
N GLN A 138 -9.22 -28.60 -22.65
CA GLN A 138 -9.33 -29.27 -23.95
C GLN A 138 -8.35 -28.68 -24.96
#